data_AF-A0A429MPI1-F1
#
_entry.id   AF-A0A429MPI1-F1
#
_cell.length_a   1.000
_cell.length_b   1.000
_cell.length_c   1.000
_cell.angle_alpha   90.00
_cell.angle_beta   90.00
_cell.angle_gamma   90.00
#
_symmetry.space_group_name_H-M   'P 1'
#
loop_
_entity.id
_entity.type
_entity.pdbx_description
1 polymer ?
#
loop_
_entity_poly.entity_id
_entity_poly.type
_entity_poly.pdbx_seq_one_letter_code
_entity_poly.pdbx_strand_id
1 'polypeptide(L)' 'MKLLRLNALSPNFQLPQTAVTIGNFDGVHLGHQAMIAQLKKIAAAQGLKTLVM' A
#
# COMPACT_ATOMS: atom_id res chain seq x y z
N MET A 1 -9.70 4.86 4.17
CA MET A 1 -8.27 4.48 4.29
C MET A 1 -8.02 4.03 5.72
N LYS A 2 -7.27 2.94 5.93
CA LYS A 2 -6.89 2.45 7.26
C LYS A 2 -5.38 2.65 7.44
N LEU A 3 -4.96 3.24 8.56
CA LEU A 3 -3.56 3.36 8.92
C LEU A 3 -3.16 2.14 9.76
N LEU A 4 -2.02 1.53 9.45
CA LEU A 4 -1.48 0.40 10.20
C LEU A 4 -0.15 0.84 10.83
N ARG A 5 -0.05 0.76 12.16
CA ARG A 5 1.22 0.92 12.87
C ARG A 5 1.78 -0.47 13.14
N LEU A 6 2.82 -0.85 12.41
CA LEU A 6 3.33 -2.23 12.44
C LEU A 6 3.73 -2.70 13.84
N ASN A 7 4.29 -1.79 14.66
CA ASN A 7 4.66 -2.07 16.05
C ASN A 7 3.48 -2.26 17.02
N ALA A 8 2.25 -1.94 16.60
CA ALA A 8 1.04 -2.09 17.39
C ALA A 8 0.13 -3.21 16.86
N LEU A 9 0.57 -3.97 15.85
CA LEU A 9 -0.15 -5.13 15.35
C LEU A 9 0.12 -6.35 16.22
N SER A 10 -0.84 -7.27 16.30
CA SER A 10 -0.59 -8.57 16.90
C SER A 10 0.48 -9.32 16.09
N PRO A 11 1.33 -10.15 16.72
CA PRO A 11 2.41 -10.87 16.03
C PRO A 11 1.94 -11.74 14.84
N ASN A 12 0.68 -12.17 14.87
CA ASN A 12 0.06 -13.01 13.85
C ASN A 12 -0.93 -12.25 12.97
N PHE A 13 -0.83 -10.92 12.90
CA PHE A 13 -1.67 -10.12 12.02
C PHE A 13 -1.39 -10.47 10.56
N GLN A 14 -2.44 -10.79 9.81
CA GLN A 14 -2.35 -11.07 8.38
C GLN A 14 -3.12 -10.03 7.58
N LEU A 15 -2.49 -9.56 6.51
CA LEU A 15 -3.17 -8.78 5.48
C LEU A 15 -3.88 -9.73 4.50
N PRO A 16 -5.03 -9.34 3.94
CA PRO A 16 -5.56 -10.02 2.76
C PRO A 16 -4.54 -9.91 1.60
N GLN A 17 -4.75 -10.65 0.50
CA GLN A 17 -3.89 -10.49 -0.68
C GLN A 17 -3.88 -9.01 -1.13
N THR A 18 -2.69 -8.42 -1.11
CA THR A 18 -2.49 -6.97 -1.17
C THR A 18 -1.31 -6.68 -2.07
N ALA A 19 -1.49 -5.79 -3.04
CA ALA A 19 -0.39 -5.17 -3.75
C ALA A 19 0.20 -4.05 -2.87
N VAL A 20 1.52 -3.99 -2.77
CA VAL A 20 2.23 -3.05 -1.88
C VAL A 20 3.20 -2.19 -2.69
N THR A 21 3.26 -0.91 -2.37
CA THR A 21 4.39 -0.03 -2.74
C THR A 21 5.06 0.47 -1.46
N ILE A 22 6.39 0.55 -1.45
CA ILE A 22 7.18 0.86 -0.26
C ILE A 22 8.08 2.06 -0.56
N GLY A 23 8.07 3.06 0.31
CA GLY A 23 8.91 4.25 0.19
C GLY A 23 8.57 5.29 1.27
N ASN A 24 9.41 6.31 1.44
CA ASN A 24 9.12 7.34 2.45
C ASN A 24 7.83 8.13 2.15
N PHE A 25 7.42 8.19 0.87
CA PHE A 25 6.22 8.88 0.36
C PHE A 25 5.98 10.33 0.84
N ASP A 26 6.97 10.96 1.46
CA ASP A 26 6.89 12.33 1.93
C ASP A 26 6.68 13.30 0.75
N GLY A 27 5.85 14.31 0.95
CA GLY A 27 5.44 15.28 -0.07
C GLY A 27 4.60 14.75 -1.24
N VAL A 28 4.44 13.43 -1.42
CA VAL A 28 3.62 12.78 -2.47
C VAL A 28 3.67 13.49 -3.83
N HIS A 29 4.87 13.79 -4.32
CA HIS A 29 5.08 14.46 -5.61
C HIS A 29 4.67 13.58 -6.79
N LEU A 30 4.78 14.10 -8.02
CA LEU A 30 4.32 13.43 -9.24
C LEU A 30 4.87 11.99 -9.41
N GLY A 31 6.14 11.76 -9.07
CA GLY A 31 6.71 10.41 -9.05
C GLY A 31 5.99 9.44 -8.10
N HIS A 32 5.70 9.87 -6.85
CA HIS A 32 4.94 9.08 -5.90
C HIS A 32 3.50 8.82 -6.38
N GLN A 33 2.86 9.84 -6.96
CA GLN A 33 1.51 9.70 -7.51
C GLN A 33 1.46 8.69 -8.66
N ALA A 34 2.47 8.69 -9.54
CA ALA A 34 2.60 7.71 -10.62
C ALA A 34 2.75 6.28 -10.06
N MET A 35 3.58 6.08 -9.04
CA MET A 35 3.72 4.78 -8.37
C MET A 35 2.42 4.31 -7.72
N ILE A 36 1.70 5.19 -7.01
CA ILE A 36 0.42 4.85 -6.39
C ILE A 36 -0.65 4.55 -7.46
N ALA A 37 -0.65 5.27 -8.59
CA ALA A 37 -1.56 4.99 -9.70
C ALA A 37 -1.29 3.63 -10.34
N GLN A 38 -0.01 3.29 -10.58
CA GLN A 38 0.39 1.97 -11.08
C GLN A 38 -0.01 0.86 -10.11
N LEU A 39 0.23 1.06 -8.80
CA LEU A 39 -0.18 0.12 -7.77
C LEU A 39 -1.69 -0.18 -7.83
N LYS A 40 -2.52 0.86 -7.90
CA LYS A 40 -3.98 0.71 -8.00
C LYS A 40 -4.39 -0.04 -9.27
N LYS A 41 -3.75 0.23 -10.41
CA LYS A 41 -4.04 -0.46 -11.67
C LYS A 41 -3.73 -1.95 -11.57
N ILE A 42 -2.58 -2.32 -11.02
CA ILE A 42 -2.17 -3.72 -10.85
C ILE A 42 -3.11 -4.43 -9.87
N ALA A 43 -3.41 -3.80 -8.74
CA ALA A 43 -4.30 -4.37 -7.73
C ALA A 43 -5.70 -4.60 -8.28
N ALA A 44 -6.26 -3.65 -9.02
CA ALA A 44 -7.58 -3.77 -9.63
C ALA A 44 -7.65 -4.95 -10.63
N ALA A 45 -6.62 -5.13 -11.46
CA ALA A 45 -6.56 -6.24 -12.41
C ALA A 45 -6.50 -7.62 -11.74
N GLN A 46 -6.01 -7.69 -10.50
CA GLN A 46 -5.83 -8.93 -9.74
C GLN A 46 -6.83 -9.08 -8.58
N GLY A 47 -7.78 -8.15 -8.41
CA GLY A 47 -8.75 -8.17 -7.30
C GLY A 47 -8.12 -7.96 -5.91
N LEU A 48 -6.96 -7.30 -5.83
CA LEU A 48 -6.19 -7.11 -4.60
C LEU A 48 -6.53 -5.80 -3.88
N LYS A 49 -6.22 -5.74 -2.57
CA LYS A 49 -6.15 -4.47 -1.85
C LYS A 49 -4.84 -3.74 -2.18
N THR A 50 -4.78 -2.43 -1.92
CA THR A 50 -3.57 -1.62 -2.06
C THR A 50 -3.05 -1.17 -0.70
N LEU A 51 -1.74 -1.23 -0.50
CA LEU A 51 -1.05 -0.68 0.67
C LEU A 51 0.14 0.18 0.24
N VAL A 52 0.34 1.28 0.94
CA VAL A 52 1.54 2.13 0.88
C VAL A 52 2.25 1.99 2.22
N MET A 53 3.55 1.69 2.21
CA MET A 53 4.40 1.55 3.39
C MET A 53 5.48 2.61 3.40
#